data_AF-A0A0C5VD08-F1
#
_entry.id   AF-A0A0C5VD08-F1
#
_cell.length_a   1.000
_cell.length_b   1.000
_cell.length_c   1.000
_cell.angle_alpha   90.00
_cell.angle_beta   90.00
_cell.angle_gamma   90.00
#
_symmetry.space_group_name_H-M   'P 1'
#
loop_
_entity.id
_entity.type
_entity.pdbx_description
1 polymer ?
#
loop_
_entity_poly.entity_id
_entity_poly.type
_entity_poly.pdbx_seq_one_letter_code
_entity_poly.pdbx_strand_id
1 'polypeptide(L)'
;MKNILVLSLIFTLMSCAALTLDPVADEVRNVQLKQDTNKNVTLFDSMVWYDLNRSHGILFPEGQYVLEAEDDDYYYFKAPESLEFRTFQGRQTTDSRMEQGGLFLGKSTLRLVPAGAYISTTNDSKTLVWKLGGDFMSMQGEKWEKSY
;
A
#
# COMPACT_ATOMS: atom_id res chain seq x y z
N MET A 1 -2.00 61.47 -5.62
CA MET A 1 -3.29 60.78 -5.48
C MET A 1 -3.02 59.29 -5.33
N LYS A 2 -3.54 58.68 -4.26
CA LYS A 2 -3.57 57.24 -3.98
C LYS A 2 -4.08 56.46 -5.19
N ASN A 3 -3.58 55.23 -5.39
CA ASN A 3 -4.35 54.04 -5.82
C ASN A 3 -3.39 52.84 -5.72
N ILE A 4 -3.42 52.14 -4.58
CA ILE A 4 -4.15 50.89 -4.34
C ILE A 4 -3.35 49.69 -4.87
N LEU A 5 -2.70 49.09 -3.89
CA LEU A 5 -2.05 47.80 -3.83
C LEU A 5 -3.08 46.70 -4.16
N VAL A 6 -2.88 45.93 -5.22
CA VAL A 6 -3.64 44.70 -5.47
C VAL A 6 -2.65 43.55 -5.42
N LEU A 7 -2.48 43.04 -4.20
CA LEU A 7 -1.78 41.81 -3.88
C LEU A 7 -2.70 40.65 -4.29
N SER A 8 -2.61 40.17 -5.53
CA SER A 8 -3.30 38.95 -5.97
C SER A 8 -2.60 37.72 -5.40
N LEU A 9 -2.98 37.38 -4.17
CA LEU A 9 -2.65 36.14 -3.49
C LEU A 9 -3.43 34.99 -4.15
N ILE A 10 -2.83 34.37 -5.16
CA ILE A 10 -3.35 33.15 -5.79
C ILE A 10 -3.02 31.97 -4.88
N PHE A 11 -3.88 31.73 -3.89
CA PHE A 11 -3.96 30.44 -3.19
C PHE A 11 -4.65 29.46 -4.14
N THR A 12 -3.90 28.87 -5.08
CA THR A 12 -4.37 27.69 -5.79
C THR A 12 -4.41 26.53 -4.81
N LEU A 13 -5.63 26.28 -4.34
CA LEU A 13 -6.15 25.04 -3.78
C LEU A 13 -5.27 23.84 -4.17
N MET A 14 -4.36 23.44 -3.26
CA MET A 14 -3.87 22.07 -3.22
C MET A 14 -5.05 21.20 -2.81
N SER A 15 -5.88 20.86 -3.80
CA SER A 15 -6.76 19.70 -3.70
C SER A 15 -5.84 18.50 -3.54
N CYS A 16 -5.60 18.12 -2.30
CA CYS A 16 -5.08 16.80 -1.97
C CYS A 16 -6.23 15.83 -2.29
N ALA A 17 -6.41 15.53 -3.58
CA ALA A 17 -7.23 14.43 -3.99
C ALA A 17 -6.50 13.17 -3.50
N ALA A 18 -6.91 12.67 -2.33
CA ALA A 18 -6.56 11.34 -1.90
C ALA A 18 -7.11 10.39 -2.98
N LEU A 19 -6.24 10.02 -3.93
CA LEU A 19 -6.54 9.04 -4.95
C LEU A 19 -6.81 7.73 -4.23
N THR A 20 -8.08 7.38 -4.10
CA THR A 20 -8.51 6.04 -3.72
C THR A 20 -8.20 5.14 -4.90
N LEU A 21 -7.06 4.47 -4.85
CA LEU A 21 -6.64 3.54 -5.89
C LEU A 21 -7.46 2.26 -5.74
N ASP A 22 -8.40 2.08 -6.66
CA ASP A 22 -9.17 0.85 -6.81
C ASP A 22 -8.21 -0.34 -7.07
N PRO A 23 -8.41 -1.53 -6.48
CA PRO A 23 -7.66 -2.75 -6.80
C PRO A 23 -7.95 -3.27 -8.20
N VAL A 24 -7.57 -2.54 -9.25
CA VAL A 24 -7.88 -2.99 -10.62
C VAL A 24 -6.78 -2.61 -11.61
N ALA A 25 -5.64 -3.28 -11.47
CA ALA A 25 -4.79 -3.78 -12.56
C ALA A 25 -3.57 -4.45 -11.91
N ASP A 26 -3.50 -5.77 -11.98
CA ASP A 26 -2.33 -6.53 -11.55
C ASP A 26 -1.10 -6.03 -12.32
N GLU A 27 -0.09 -5.58 -11.60
CA GLU A 27 1.15 -5.08 -12.18
C GLU A 27 2.30 -6.03 -11.86
N VAL A 28 2.81 -6.74 -12.87
CA VAL A 28 3.94 -7.64 -12.71
C VAL A 28 5.24 -6.82 -12.78
N ARG A 29 6.12 -7.04 -11.80
CA ARG A 29 7.40 -6.32 -11.68
C ARG A 29 8.55 -7.29 -11.44
N ASN A 30 9.64 -7.08 -12.19
CA ASN A 30 10.90 -7.79 -11.94
C ASN A 30 11.60 -7.16 -10.74
N VAL A 31 12.08 -7.98 -9.82
CA VAL A 31 12.71 -7.52 -8.58
C VAL A 31 14.07 -8.16 -8.35
N GLN A 32 14.90 -7.49 -7.58
CA GLN A 32 16.15 -8.02 -7.06
C GLN A 32 15.90 -8.55 -5.65
N LEU A 33 16.27 -9.82 -5.43
CA LEU A 33 16.22 -10.41 -4.09
C LEU A 33 17.16 -9.66 -3.15
N LYS A 34 16.63 -9.18 -2.04
CA LYS A 34 17.37 -8.43 -1.03
C LYS A 34 16.76 -8.70 0.33
N GLN A 35 17.34 -9.66 1.03
CA GLN A 35 16.95 -10.00 2.38
C GLN A 35 17.73 -9.13 3.37
N ASP A 36 17.00 -8.34 4.16
CA ASP A 36 17.57 -7.53 5.24
C ASP A 36 16.61 -7.54 6.42
N THR A 37 16.90 -8.38 7.43
CA THR A 37 16.06 -8.51 8.63
C THR A 37 16.00 -7.24 9.47
N ASN A 38 16.94 -6.32 9.28
CA ASN A 38 16.94 -5.03 9.95
C ASN A 38 16.04 -4.01 9.25
N LYS A 39 15.55 -4.30 8.03
CA LYS A 39 14.56 -3.48 7.33
C LYS A 39 13.21 -4.18 7.39
N ASN A 40 12.35 -3.67 8.25
CA ASN A 40 11.02 -4.23 8.43
C ASN A 40 9.94 -3.15 8.55
N VAL A 41 8.73 -3.60 8.31
CA VAL A 41 7.48 -2.89 8.57
C VAL A 41 6.71 -3.70 9.60
N THR A 42 6.31 -3.10 10.71
CA THR A 42 5.53 -3.76 11.76
C THR A 42 4.11 -3.25 11.70
N LEU A 43 3.14 -4.13 11.46
CA LEU A 43 1.72 -3.83 11.66
C LEU A 43 1.34 -4.19 13.10
N PHE A 44 0.80 -3.23 13.86
CA PHE A 44 0.45 -3.45 15.27
C PHE A 44 -0.85 -4.24 15.46
N ASP A 45 -1.76 -4.14 14.50
CA ASP A 45 -3.01 -4.89 14.44
C ASP A 45 -3.18 -5.45 13.02
N SER A 46 -4.01 -6.48 12.85
CA SER A 46 -4.44 -6.94 11.53
C SER A 46 -5.24 -5.84 10.84
N MET A 47 -5.01 -5.62 9.54
CA MET A 47 -5.63 -4.54 8.78
C MET A 47 -6.40 -5.07 7.59
N VAL A 48 -7.59 -4.50 7.35
CA VAL A 48 -8.45 -4.88 6.23
C VAL A 48 -8.67 -3.67 5.32
N TRP A 49 -8.44 -3.86 4.03
CA TRP A 49 -8.81 -2.91 2.99
C TRP A 49 -9.93 -3.45 2.13
N TYR A 50 -10.80 -2.54 1.69
CA TYR A 50 -11.93 -2.84 0.83
C TYR A 50 -11.81 -2.06 -0.48
N ASP A 51 -12.32 -2.64 -1.56
CA ASP A 51 -12.56 -1.89 -2.79
C ASP A 51 -13.68 -0.85 -2.58
N LEU A 52 -13.89 0.03 -3.56
CA LEU A 52 -14.86 1.13 -3.45
C LEU A 52 -16.28 0.63 -3.15
N ASN A 53 -16.66 -0.51 -3.73
CA ASN A 53 -17.99 -1.10 -3.59
C ASN A 53 -18.11 -2.06 -2.40
N ARG A 54 -17.01 -2.30 -1.67
CA ARG A 54 -16.87 -3.33 -0.64
C ARG A 54 -17.27 -4.73 -1.10
N SER A 55 -17.10 -5.01 -2.40
CA SER A 55 -17.26 -6.32 -3.02
C SER A 55 -16.04 -7.20 -2.82
N HIS A 56 -14.87 -6.60 -2.63
CA HIS A 56 -13.63 -7.33 -2.34
C HIS A 56 -12.91 -6.70 -1.17
N GLY A 57 -12.07 -7.49 -0.52
CA GLY A 57 -11.14 -6.98 0.47
C GLY A 57 -9.90 -7.82 0.58
N ILE A 58 -8.88 -7.21 1.16
CA ILE A 58 -7.62 -7.86 1.51
C ILE A 58 -7.34 -7.65 2.99
N LEU A 59 -6.95 -8.72 3.68
CA LEU A 59 -6.51 -8.70 5.06
C LEU A 59 -5.00 -8.90 5.11
N PHE A 60 -4.34 -7.97 5.78
CA PHE A 60 -2.94 -8.04 6.15
C PHE A 60 -2.84 -8.51 7.60
N PRO A 61 -2.20 -9.66 7.87
CA PRO A 61 -2.00 -10.14 9.22
C PRO A 61 -1.13 -9.17 10.02
N GLU A 62 -1.34 -9.12 11.33
CA GLU A 62 -0.45 -8.39 12.24
C GLU A 62 0.97 -8.97 12.26
N GLY A 63 1.92 -8.16 12.73
CA GLY A 63 3.29 -8.61 12.97
C GLY A 63 4.32 -7.97 12.04
N GLN A 64 5.49 -8.57 12.00
CA GLN A 64 6.67 -8.02 11.34
C GLN A 64 6.78 -8.52 9.91
N TYR A 65 6.80 -7.57 8.98
CA TYR A 65 7.01 -7.78 7.56
C TYR A 65 8.46 -7.48 7.23
N VAL A 66 9.19 -8.46 6.68
CA VAL A 66 10.65 -8.38 6.51
C VAL A 66 11.00 -8.13 5.04
N LEU A 67 11.96 -7.25 4.76
CA LEU A 67 12.42 -6.99 3.40
C LEU A 67 12.92 -8.29 2.75
N GLU A 68 12.36 -8.64 1.59
CA GLU A 68 12.80 -9.81 0.81
C GLU A 68 13.26 -9.44 -0.60
N ALA A 69 12.82 -8.31 -1.14
CA ALA A 69 13.18 -7.84 -2.46
C ALA A 69 13.08 -6.32 -2.61
N GLU A 70 13.68 -5.79 -3.66
CA GLU A 70 13.51 -4.40 -4.10
C GLU A 70 13.60 -4.29 -5.63
N ASP A 71 13.03 -3.23 -6.18
CA ASP A 71 13.35 -2.75 -7.52
C ASP A 71 13.72 -1.26 -7.44
N ASP A 72 13.76 -0.55 -8.57
CA ASP A 72 14.08 0.89 -8.58
C ASP A 72 13.06 1.73 -7.81
N ASP A 73 11.86 1.19 -7.61
CA ASP A 73 10.67 1.93 -7.24
C ASP A 73 10.19 1.64 -5.82
N TYR A 74 10.29 0.39 -5.41
CA TYR A 74 9.66 -0.19 -4.23
C TYR A 74 10.61 -1.07 -3.43
N TYR A 75 10.35 -1.09 -2.12
CA TYR A 75 10.78 -2.16 -1.22
C TYR A 75 9.63 -3.16 -1.07
N TYR A 76 9.93 -4.45 -1.04
CA TYR A 76 8.96 -5.54 -0.89
C TYR A 76 9.21 -6.26 0.43
N PHE A 77 8.22 -6.19 1.33
CA PHE A 77 8.27 -6.78 2.66
C PHE A 77 7.32 -7.97 2.73
N LYS A 78 7.89 -9.14 2.99
CA LYS A 78 7.15 -10.40 3.13
C LYS A 78 6.31 -10.38 4.39
N ALA A 79 5.04 -10.75 4.29
CA ALA A 79 4.16 -10.91 5.44
C ALA A 79 4.59 -12.08 6.35
N PRO A 80 4.32 -12.00 7.66
CA PRO A 80 4.58 -13.11 8.59
C PRO A 80 3.67 -14.32 8.32
N GLU A 81 2.46 -14.07 7.81
CA GLU A 81 1.47 -15.08 7.39
C GLU A 81 0.89 -14.71 6.01
N SER A 82 0.17 -15.63 5.37
CA SER A 82 -0.49 -15.37 4.08
C SER A 82 -1.46 -14.18 4.18
N LEU A 83 -1.54 -13.39 3.09
CA LEU A 83 -2.59 -12.40 2.93
C LEU A 83 -3.92 -13.11 2.65
N GLU A 84 -5.02 -12.63 3.20
CA GLU A 84 -6.36 -13.17 2.89
C GLU A 84 -7.09 -12.24 1.94
N PHE A 85 -7.48 -12.74 0.78
CA PHE A 85 -8.36 -12.03 -0.16
C PHE A 85 -9.77 -12.56 -0.01
N ARG A 86 -10.74 -11.65 0.13
CA ARG A 86 -12.15 -11.98 0.33
C ARG A 86 -13.00 -11.38 -0.79
N THR A 87 -14.03 -12.12 -1.17
CA THR A 87 -15.14 -11.62 -1.99
C THR A 87 -16.41 -11.58 -1.15
N PHE A 88 -17.18 -10.51 -1.30
CA PHE A 88 -18.39 -10.25 -0.54
C PHE A 88 -19.60 -10.13 -1.46
N GLN A 89 -20.72 -10.72 -1.04
CA GLN A 89 -22.04 -10.46 -1.60
C GLN A 89 -22.93 -9.86 -0.50
N GLY A 90 -23.06 -8.54 -0.51
CA GLY A 90 -23.71 -7.80 0.57
C GLY A 90 -22.87 -7.83 1.85
N ARG A 91 -23.37 -8.48 2.91
CA ARG A 91 -22.66 -8.63 4.20
C ARG A 91 -22.02 -10.00 4.40
N GLN A 92 -22.16 -10.91 3.43
CA GLN A 92 -21.64 -12.26 3.53
C GLN A 92 -20.36 -12.41 2.72
N THR A 93 -19.35 -13.07 3.30
CA THR A 93 -18.18 -13.54 2.58
C THR A 93 -18.58 -14.74 1.73
N THR A 94 -18.40 -14.66 0.42
CA THR A 94 -18.73 -15.72 -0.54
C THR A 94 -17.50 -16.48 -1.02
N ASP A 95 -16.32 -15.86 -0.94
CA ASP A 95 -15.05 -16.48 -1.29
C ASP A 95 -13.93 -15.95 -0.37
N SER A 96 -12.97 -16.80 -0.06
CA SER A 96 -11.76 -16.45 0.69
C SER A 96 -10.59 -17.30 0.20
N ARG A 97 -9.48 -16.64 -0.13
CA ARG A 97 -8.24 -17.27 -0.58
C ARG A 97 -7.05 -16.72 0.19
N MET A 98 -6.12 -17.62 0.54
CA MET A 98 -4.88 -17.28 1.22
C MET A 98 -3.75 -17.25 0.19
N GLU A 99 -3.09 -16.11 0.06
CA GLU A 99 -2.03 -15.91 -0.92
C GLU A 99 -0.70 -15.54 -0.25
N GLN A 100 0.39 -16.12 -0.76
CA GLN A 100 1.73 -15.77 -0.32
C GLN A 100 2.14 -14.41 -0.91
N GLY A 101 2.60 -13.52 -0.05
CA GLY A 101 2.93 -12.16 -0.46
C GLY A 101 3.27 -11.27 0.71
N GLY A 102 2.98 -9.99 0.54
CA GLY A 102 3.19 -9.02 1.59
C GLY A 102 2.92 -7.60 1.13
N LEU A 103 3.64 -6.67 1.73
CA LEU A 103 3.44 -5.25 1.52
C LEU A 103 4.60 -4.66 0.71
N PHE A 104 4.30 -3.82 -0.26
CA PHE A 104 5.31 -2.99 -0.91
C PHE A 104 5.21 -1.55 -0.41
N LEU A 105 6.35 -0.89 -0.26
CA LEU A 105 6.46 0.55 0.05
C LEU A 105 7.29 1.27 -1.01
N GLY A 106 6.79 2.41 -1.47
CA GLY A 106 7.51 3.29 -2.37
C GLY A 106 8.78 3.84 -1.72
N LYS A 107 9.88 3.84 -2.48
CA LYS A 107 11.14 4.48 -2.06
C LYS A 107 11.05 6.02 -2.02
N SER A 108 10.09 6.59 -2.75
CA SER A 108 9.82 8.03 -2.81
C SER A 108 8.42 8.35 -2.31
N THR A 109 8.32 9.41 -1.50
CA THR A 109 7.04 9.93 -0.97
C THR A 109 6.17 10.63 -2.01
N LEU A 110 6.72 10.93 -3.19
CA LEU A 110 6.01 11.58 -4.30
C LEU A 110 5.33 10.58 -5.25
N ARG A 111 5.38 9.28 -4.95
CA ARG A 111 4.74 8.26 -5.79
C ARG A 111 3.22 8.36 -5.74
N LEU A 112 2.61 8.16 -6.90
CA LEU A 112 1.15 8.02 -7.03
C LEU A 112 0.62 6.80 -6.25
N VAL A 113 1.38 5.71 -6.23
CA VAL A 113 1.09 4.50 -5.46
C VAL A 113 2.17 4.36 -4.38
N PRO A 114 1.96 4.88 -3.17
CA PRO A 114 3.01 4.90 -2.16
C PRO A 114 3.15 3.56 -1.43
N ALA A 115 2.13 2.71 -1.42
CA ALA A 115 2.15 1.40 -0.79
C ALA A 115 1.12 0.46 -1.43
N GLY A 116 1.21 -0.83 -1.11
CA GLY A 116 0.23 -1.81 -1.56
C GLY A 116 0.50 -3.23 -1.14
N ALA A 117 -0.36 -4.15 -1.54
CA ALA A 117 -0.13 -5.59 -1.46
C ALA A 117 0.52 -6.10 -2.74
N TYR A 118 1.41 -7.07 -2.58
CA TYR A 118 1.86 -7.91 -3.67
C TYR A 118 1.62 -9.39 -3.34
N ILE A 119 1.55 -10.21 -4.39
CA ILE A 119 1.68 -11.67 -4.31
C ILE A 119 2.94 -12.11 -5.07
N SER A 120 3.53 -13.22 -4.63
CA SER A 120 4.75 -13.76 -5.24
C SER A 120 4.45 -15.09 -5.92
N THR A 121 4.61 -15.17 -7.24
CA THR A 121 4.55 -16.45 -7.98
C THR A 121 5.93 -17.06 -8.19
N THR A 122 6.97 -16.21 -8.31
CA THR A 122 8.38 -16.61 -8.38
C THR A 122 9.22 -15.74 -7.44
N ASN A 123 10.50 -16.06 -7.28
CA ASN A 123 11.39 -15.27 -6.42
C ASN A 123 11.78 -13.91 -7.03
N ASP A 124 11.94 -13.87 -8.35
CA ASP A 124 12.41 -12.73 -9.15
C ASP A 124 11.29 -11.84 -9.71
N SER A 125 10.04 -12.21 -9.48
CA SER A 125 8.86 -11.44 -9.88
C SER A 125 7.94 -11.19 -8.69
N LYS A 126 7.26 -10.04 -8.70
CA LYS A 126 6.21 -9.66 -7.74
C LYS A 126 5.04 -9.08 -8.51
N THR A 127 3.83 -9.50 -8.19
CA THR A 127 2.61 -8.96 -8.78
C THR A 127 1.94 -8.03 -7.77
N LEU A 128 1.85 -6.75 -8.09
CA LEU A 128 1.12 -5.79 -7.28
C LEU A 128 -0.38 -5.98 -7.53
N VAL A 129 -1.12 -6.37 -6.50
CA VAL A 129 -2.53 -6.79 -6.63
C VAL A 129 -3.50 -5.90 -5.87
N TRP A 130 -2.99 -5.06 -4.96
CA TRP A 130 -3.83 -4.13 -4.21
C TRP A 130 -3.08 -2.86 -3.93
N LYS A 131 -3.57 -1.72 -4.40
CA LYS A 131 -2.93 -0.43 -4.15
C LYS A 131 -3.47 0.12 -2.83
N LEU A 132 -2.57 0.49 -1.94
CA LEU A 132 -2.92 1.19 -0.71
C LEU A 132 -2.76 2.69 -0.94
N GLY A 133 -3.82 3.44 -0.65
CA GLY A 133 -3.86 4.89 -0.85
C GLY A 133 -3.07 5.66 0.21
N GLY A 134 -3.16 6.99 0.15
CA GLY A 134 -2.59 7.90 1.16
C GLY A 134 -3.06 7.60 2.58
N ASP A 135 -4.24 7.01 2.74
CA ASP A 135 -4.78 6.61 4.05
C ASP A 135 -3.86 5.63 4.77
N PHE A 136 -3.34 4.60 4.09
CA PHE A 136 -2.37 3.69 4.70
C PHE A 136 -1.12 4.44 5.17
N MET A 137 -0.60 5.36 4.36
CA MET A 137 0.57 6.15 4.72
C MET A 137 0.32 7.06 5.93
N SER A 138 -0.90 7.61 6.05
CA SER A 138 -1.28 8.46 7.18
C SER A 138 -1.37 7.72 8.51
N MET A 139 -1.50 6.40 8.49
CA MET A 139 -1.57 5.56 9.69
C MET A 139 -0.19 5.18 10.26
N GLN A 140 0.91 5.60 9.60
CA GLN A 140 2.26 5.35 10.08
C GLN A 140 2.49 6.03 11.45
N GLY A 141 3.06 5.29 12.39
CA GLY A 141 3.28 5.70 13.78
C GLY A 141 2.12 5.37 14.72
N GLU A 142 0.93 5.07 14.19
CA GLU A 142 -0.25 4.73 15.00
C GLU A 142 -0.71 3.28 14.82
N LYS A 143 -0.74 2.79 13.57
CA LYS A 143 -1.17 1.43 13.24
C LYS A 143 -0.04 0.57 12.72
N TRP A 144 1.00 1.18 12.18
CA TRP A 144 2.18 0.50 11.72
C TRP A 144 3.40 1.40 11.79
N GLU A 145 4.59 0.82 11.77
CA GLU A 145 5.84 1.56 11.68
C GLU A 145 6.84 0.85 10.77
N LYS A 146 7.87 1.58 10.34
CA LYS A 146 9.04 1.01 9.67
C LYS A 146 10.28 1.27 10.52
N SER A 147 11.26 0.39 10.45
CA SER A 147 12.51 0.51 11.20
C SER A 147 13.72 0.57 10.26
N TYR A 148 13.90 1.68 9.53
CA TYR A 148 15.11 2.00 8.73
C TYR A 148 15.06 3.41 8.11
#